data_AF-A0A7X2D1H7-F1
#
_entry.id   AF-A0A7X2D1H7-F1
#
_cell.length_a   1.000
_cell.length_b   1.000
_cell.length_c   1.000
_cell.angle_alpha   90.00
_cell.angle_beta   90.00
_cell.angle_gamma   90.00
#
_symmetry.space_group_name_H-M   'P 1'
#
loop_
_entity.id
_entity.type
_entity.pdbx_description
1 polymer ?
#
loop_
_entity_poly.entity_id
_entity_poly.type
_entity_poly.pdbx_seq_one_letter_code
_entity_poly.pdbx_strand_id
1 'polypeptide(L)'
;MAKLSIDLLDKDGKFTITQEHVSGQKLLDYWDMAVEIEENAEKLSISDIYKKRIDFIAGLFDSPKVTTKIILASVPAWELQDFIKDIFETITGTKGKTGDPKKGK
;
A
#
# COMPACT_ATOMS: atom_id res chain seq x y z
N MET A 1 -17.77 -5.30 -3.78
CA MET A 1 -16.94 -5.12 -2.56
C MET A 1 -15.50 -4.95 -3.01
N ALA A 2 -14.82 -3.90 -2.58
CA ALA A 2 -13.40 -3.73 -2.90
C ALA A 2 -12.59 -4.79 -2.14
N LYS A 3 -11.73 -5.52 -2.84
CA LYS A 3 -10.76 -6.46 -2.26
C LYS A 3 -9.38 -5.92 -2.53
N LEU A 4 -8.46 -6.11 -1.60
CA LEU A 4 -7.06 -5.73 -1.77
C LEU A 4 -6.27 -6.98 -2.17
N SER A 5 -5.64 -6.97 -3.34
CA SER A 5 -4.84 -8.10 -3.81
C SER A 5 -3.45 -7.64 -4.21
N ILE A 6 -2.43 -8.42 -3.84
CA ILE A 6 -1.04 -8.20 -4.23
C ILE A 6 -0.41 -9.48 -4.73
N ASP A 7 0.48 -9.33 -5.69
CA ASP A 7 1.31 -10.40 -6.23
C ASP A 7 2.70 -10.32 -5.62
N LEU A 8 3.18 -11.43 -5.08
CA LEU A 8 4.46 -11.55 -4.40
C LEU A 8 5.26 -12.74 -4.94
N LEU A 9 6.55 -12.77 -4.63
CA LEU A 9 7.51 -13.81 -4.98
C LEU A 9 8.02 -14.49 -3.70
N ASP A 10 7.93 -15.82 -3.66
CA ASP A 10 8.61 -16.67 -2.67
C ASP A 10 9.59 -17.60 -3.40
N LYS A 11 10.31 -18.43 -2.63
CA LYS A 11 11.23 -19.46 -3.11
C LYS A 11 10.58 -20.42 -4.12
N ASP A 12 9.27 -20.63 -3.99
CA ASP A 12 8.49 -21.55 -4.82
C ASP A 12 7.87 -20.87 -6.06
N GLY A 13 8.06 -19.56 -6.23
CA GLY A 13 7.56 -18.78 -7.36
C GLY A 13 6.57 -17.68 -6.97
N LYS A 14 5.82 -17.19 -7.97
CA LYS A 14 4.85 -16.09 -7.81
C LYS A 14 3.58 -16.60 -7.14
N PHE A 15 3.08 -15.85 -6.16
CA PHE A 15 1.84 -16.13 -5.46
C PHE A 15 1.03 -14.85 -5.25
N THR A 16 -0.30 -14.97 -5.23
CA THR A 16 -1.21 -13.84 -5.01
C THR A 16 -1.82 -13.96 -3.62
N ILE A 17 -1.82 -12.86 -2.86
CA ILE A 17 -2.56 -12.74 -1.60
C ILE A 17 -3.70 -11.76 -1.79
N THR A 18 -4.86 -12.12 -1.26
CA THR A 18 -6.06 -11.28 -1.27
C THR A 18 -6.57 -11.09 0.14
N GLN A 19 -6.79 -9.84 0.52
CA GLN A 19 -7.49 -9.43 1.73
C GLN A 19 -8.91 -9.01 1.34
N GLU A 20 -9.91 -9.72 1.85
CA GLU A 20 -11.32 -9.45 1.52
C GLU A 20 -11.88 -8.25 2.29
N HIS A 21 -11.37 -8.02 3.50
CA HIS A 21 -11.81 -6.94 4.36
C HIS A 21 -10.59 -6.23 4.96
N VAL A 22 -10.44 -4.95 4.63
CA VAL A 22 -9.55 -4.02 5.31
C VAL A 22 -10.41 -3.17 6.22
N SER A 23 -10.13 -3.19 7.53
CA SER A 23 -10.96 -2.47 8.51
C SER A 23 -10.78 -0.96 8.39
N GLY A 24 -11.80 -0.19 8.78
CA GLY A 24 -11.72 1.28 8.82
C GLY A 24 -10.61 1.79 9.75
N GLN A 25 -10.20 1.01 10.75
CA GLN A 25 -9.04 1.33 11.60
C GLN A 25 -7.76 1.48 10.77
N LYS A 26 -7.56 0.64 9.75
CA LYS A 26 -6.38 0.75 8.86
C LYS A 26 -6.36 2.06 8.08
N LEU A 27 -7.51 2.66 7.79
CA LEU A 27 -7.56 3.98 7.19
C LEU A 27 -7.12 5.06 8.18
N LEU A 28 -7.47 4.95 9.46
CA LEU A 28 -6.99 5.86 10.50
C LEU A 28 -5.48 5.70 10.71
N ASP A 29 -5.00 4.46 10.81
CA ASP A 29 -3.58 4.13 10.93
C ASP A 29 -2.76 4.71 9.75
N TYR A 30 -3.34 4.75 8.54
CA TYR A 30 -2.72 5.41 7.37
C TYR A 30 -2.56 6.91 7.58
N TRP A 31 -3.58 7.59 8.11
CA TRP A 31 -3.52 9.03 8.39
C TRP A 31 -2.54 9.35 9.52
N ASP A 32 -2.52 8.54 10.58
CA ASP A 32 -1.57 8.68 11.68
C ASP A 32 -0.12 8.53 11.18
N MET A 33 0.14 7.54 10.31
CA MET A 33 1.44 7.39 9.65
C MET A 33 1.78 8.60 8.77
N ALA A 34 0.82 9.15 8.02
CA ALA A 34 1.05 10.31 7.17
C ALA A 34 1.43 11.56 7.99
N VAL A 35 0.73 11.79 9.11
CA VAL A 35 1.04 12.85 10.07
C VAL A 35 2.44 12.63 10.67
N GLU A 36 2.76 11.41 11.10
CA GLU A 36 4.08 11.10 11.66
C GLU A 36 5.21 11.41 10.67
N ILE A 37 5.02 11.09 9.39
CA ILE A 37 5.98 11.39 8.32
C ILE A 37 6.13 12.91 8.13
N GLU A 38 5.02 13.65 8.14
CA GLU A 38 5.02 15.11 7.97
C GLU A 38 5.72 15.82 9.15
N GLU A 39 5.39 15.43 10.39
CA GLU A 39 5.97 16.00 11.61
C GLU A 39 7.48 15.70 11.75
N ASN A 40 7.95 14.62 11.11
CA ASN A 40 9.35 14.19 11.16
C ASN A 40 10.08 14.32 9.81
N ALA A 41 9.54 15.10 8.87
CA ALA A 41 10.06 15.21 7.51
C ALA A 41 11.53 15.62 7.43
N GLU A 42 12.01 16.45 8.37
CA GLU A 42 13.41 16.90 8.42
C GLU A 42 14.38 15.83 8.96
N LYS A 43 13.85 14.80 9.65
CA LYS A 43 14.64 13.75 10.30
C LYS A 43 14.62 12.43 9.54
N LEU A 44 13.57 12.18 8.77
CA LEU A 44 13.41 10.94 8.02
C LEU A 44 14.11 11.02 6.67
N SER A 45 14.93 10.02 6.36
CA SER A 45 15.40 9.86 5.00
C SER A 45 14.26 9.40 4.09
N ILE A 46 14.41 9.58 2.78
CA ILE A 46 13.50 9.02 1.78
C ILE A 46 13.37 7.50 1.99
N SER A 47 14.47 6.80 2.29
CA SER A 47 14.44 5.35 2.56
C SER A 47 13.55 5.01 3.76
N ASP A 48 13.58 5.81 4.82
CA ASP A 48 12.78 5.56 6.03
C ASP A 48 11.29 5.77 5.75
N ILE A 49 10.94 6.78 4.97
CA ILE A 49 9.57 7.03 4.52
C ILE A 49 9.04 5.83 3.73
N TYR A 50 9.82 5.32 2.77
CA TYR A 50 9.41 4.16 1.98
C TYR A 50 9.29 2.90 2.84
N LYS A 51 10.20 2.66 3.78
CA LYS A 51 10.11 1.52 4.71
C LYS A 51 8.85 1.59 5.57
N LYS A 52 8.51 2.76 6.14
CA LYS A 52 7.28 2.96 6.92
C LYS A 52 6.03 2.64 6.08
N ARG A 53 5.98 3.13 4.84
CA ARG A 53 4.85 2.87 3.93
C ARG A 53 4.70 1.38 3.61
N ILE A 54 5.80 0.70 3.33
CA ILE A 54 5.78 -0.73 2.98
C ILE A 54 5.43 -1.58 4.21
N ASP A 55 5.90 -1.20 5.39
CA ASP A 55 5.56 -1.86 6.65
C ASP A 55 4.06 -1.75 6.95
N PHE A 56 3.49 -0.56 6.76
CA PHE A 56 2.06 -0.35 6.81
C PHE A 56 1.31 -1.22 5.79
N ILE A 57 1.77 -1.29 4.53
CA ILE A 57 1.16 -2.14 3.49
C ILE A 57 1.19 -3.61 3.90
N ALA A 58 2.29 -4.09 4.47
CA ALA A 58 2.35 -5.46 4.97
C ALA A 58 1.31 -5.71 6.06
N GLY A 59 1.14 -4.75 6.97
CA GLY A 59 0.12 -4.78 8.02
C GLY A 59 -1.33 -4.65 7.55
N LEU A 60 -1.61 -4.46 6.25
CA LEU A 60 -2.96 -4.52 5.69
C LEU A 60 -3.47 -5.96 5.50
N PHE A 61 -2.57 -6.93 5.48
CA PHE A 61 -2.89 -8.33 5.21
C PHE A 61 -2.76 -9.17 6.48
N ASP A 62 -3.72 -10.05 6.71
CA ASP A 62 -3.67 -10.97 7.85
C ASP A 62 -2.65 -12.11 7.65
N SER A 63 -2.18 -12.27 6.41
CA SER A 63 -1.24 -13.35 6.06
C SER A 63 0.19 -13.02 6.52
N PRO A 64 0.82 -13.89 7.34
CA PRO A 64 2.19 -13.69 7.81
C PRO A 64 3.24 -13.78 6.68
N LYS A 65 2.83 -14.21 5.48
CA LYS A 65 3.70 -14.23 4.29
C LYS A 65 3.90 -12.84 3.69
N VAL A 66 3.01 -11.89 3.97
CA VAL A 66 3.17 -10.50 3.53
C VAL A 66 4.05 -9.78 4.52
N THR A 67 5.33 -9.62 4.18
CA THR A 67 6.29 -8.88 4.99
C THR A 67 6.97 -7.82 4.14
N THR A 68 7.49 -6.77 4.78
CA THR A 68 8.28 -5.71 4.13
C THR A 68 9.40 -6.29 3.24
N LYS A 69 10.10 -7.31 3.74
CA LYS A 69 11.16 -8.00 3.01
C LYS A 69 10.65 -8.67 1.73
N ILE A 70 9.52 -9.38 1.82
CA ILE A 70 8.95 -10.08 0.67
C ILE A 70 8.38 -9.07 -0.34
N ILE A 71 7.71 -8.01 0.10
CA ILE A 71 7.22 -6.95 -0.80
C ILE A 71 8.39 -6.33 -1.57
N LEU A 72 9.46 -5.91 -0.88
CA LEU A 72 10.64 -5.31 -1.51
C LEU A 72 11.37 -6.25 -2.47
N ALA A 73 11.38 -7.55 -2.19
CA ALA A 73 11.96 -8.54 -3.10
C ALA A 73 11.07 -8.84 -4.32
N SER A 74 9.76 -8.60 -4.20
CA SER A 74 8.77 -8.93 -5.24
C SER A 74 8.51 -7.81 -6.22
N VAL A 75 8.57 -6.57 -5.75
CA VAL A 75 8.22 -5.38 -6.56
C VAL A 75 9.49 -4.83 -7.22
N PRO A 76 9.52 -4.72 -8.57
CA PRO A 76 10.64 -4.11 -9.27
C PRO A 76 10.91 -2.68 -8.78
N ALA A 77 12.18 -2.27 -8.72
CA ALA A 77 12.56 -0.96 -8.19
C ALA A 77 11.89 0.21 -8.94
N TRP A 78 11.70 0.09 -10.26
CA TRP A 78 11.02 1.11 -11.08
C TRP A 78 9.49 1.12 -10.93
N GLU A 79 8.89 0.11 -10.29
CA GLU A 79 7.44 0.00 -10.03
C GLU A 79 7.09 0.30 -8.57
N LEU A 80 8.07 0.39 -7.67
CA LEU A 80 7.83 0.48 -6.22
C LEU A 80 6.94 1.66 -5.83
N GLN A 81 7.17 2.82 -6.43
CA GLN A 81 6.38 4.02 -6.14
C GLN A 81 4.92 3.86 -6.58
N ASP A 82 4.70 3.33 -7.79
CA ASP A 82 3.36 3.11 -8.34
C ASP A 82 2.62 2.02 -7.55
N PHE A 83 3.32 0.95 -7.17
CA PHE A 83 2.78 -0.09 -6.29
C PHE A 83 2.26 0.50 -4.96
N ILE A 84 3.06 1.32 -4.27
CA ILE A 84 2.66 1.95 -3.00
C ILE A 84 1.44 2.85 -3.21
N LYS A 85 1.49 3.69 -4.26
CA LYS A 85 0.39 4.60 -4.60
C LYS A 85 -0.91 3.84 -4.85
N ASP A 86 -0.86 2.78 -5.64
CA ASP A 86 -2.03 1.96 -6.00
C ASP A 86 -2.72 1.36 -4.77
N ILE A 87 -1.95 0.91 -3.78
CA ILE A 87 -2.48 0.37 -2.53
C ILE A 87 -3.13 1.50 -1.71
N PHE A 88 -2.48 2.65 -1.59
CA PHE A 88 -3.01 3.79 -0.85
C PHE A 88 -4.27 4.37 -1.47
N GLU A 89 -4.33 4.46 -2.80
CA GLU A 89 -5.55 4.86 -3.50
C GLU A 89 -6.70 3.85 -3.29
N THR A 90 -6.37 2.56 -3.17
CA THR A 90 -7.36 1.51 -2.90
C THR A 90 -7.97 1.68 -1.52
N ILE A 91 -7.14 1.80 -0.47
CA ILE A 91 -7.63 1.89 0.92
C ILE A 91 -8.31 3.23 1.23
N THR A 92 -7.90 4.32 0.57
CA THR A 92 -8.57 5.63 0.69
C THR A 92 -9.83 5.72 -0.18
N GLY A 93 -10.11 4.69 -1.00
CA GLY A 93 -11.26 4.66 -1.89
C GLY A 93 -11.20 5.74 -2.98
N THR A 94 -9.99 6.16 -3.36
CA THR A 94 -9.73 7.12 -4.45
C THR A 94 -9.37 6.43 -5.76
N LYS A 95 -9.01 5.14 -5.72
CA LYS A 95 -8.75 4.32 -6.91
C LYS A 95 -9.97 4.33 -7.84
N GLY A 96 -9.80 4.87 -9.05
CA GLY A 96 -10.85 4.99 -10.06
C GLY A 96 -11.79 6.19 -9.92
N LYS A 97 -11.60 7.11 -8.97
CA LYS A 97 -12.38 8.37 -8.89
C LYS A 97 -11.83 9.50 -9.78
N THR A 98 -10.72 9.26 -10.47
CA THR A 98 -10.08 10.19 -11.42
C THR A 98 -10.62 10.07 -12.86
N GLY A 99 -11.84 9.55 -13.04
CA GLY A 99 -12.37 9.16 -14.35
C GLY A 99 -13.85 9.41 -14.63
N ASP A 100 -14.52 10.34 -13.93
CA ASP A 100 -15.83 10.85 -14.36
C ASP A 100 -15.79 12.38 -14.57
N PRO A 101 -15.21 12.88 -15.68
CA PRO A 101 -15.73 14.13 -16.21
C PRO A 101 -17.19 13.87 -16.55
N LYS A 102 -18.08 14.49 -15.77
CA LYS A 102 -19.50 14.65 -16.08
C LYS A 102 -19.68 14.70 -17.59
N LYS A 103 -20.31 13.67 -18.17
CA LYS A 103 -20.94 13.83 -19.49
C LYS A 103 -21.98 14.93 -19.33
N GLY A 104 -21.57 16.15 -19.66
CA GLY A 104 -22.48 17.27 -19.86
C GLY A 104 -23.52 16.86 -20.89
N LYS A 105 -24.78 17.05 -20.51
CA LYS A 105 -25.91 17.06 -21.43
C LYS A 105 -25.76 18.17 -22.45
#